data_AF-A0A941PVB5-F1
#
_entry.id   AF-A0A941PVB5-F1
#
_cell.length_a   1.000
_cell.length_b   1.000
_cell.length_c   1.000
_cell.angle_alpha   90.00
_cell.angle_beta   90.00
_cell.angle_gamma   90.00
#
_symmetry.space_group_name_H-M   'P 1'
#
loop_
_entity.id
_entity.type
_entity.pdbx_description
1 polymer ?
#
loop_
_entity_poly.entity_id
_entity_poly.type
_entity_poly.pdbx_seq_one_letter_code
_entity_poly.pdbx_strand_id
1 'polypeptide(L)'
;FGLGDKALPVLQMLLAYMTAKDSGGLVGFLEKFKAAGLGPLIQSWLGGGPSAQPIANSQLETVLGSSGGLLSLISGKLELGRDNVTSALGYLLPALVGKLTPGGSMPASLPAEVQSLAEAGQQLLAAPAPSELTSGGIGGSLLSWLPWVVVVLAALFGLSYCGKDKGSATPPAVEAPASAPATASEPAAPASDAAPAAAPESSAPASEAAPAAAPAAPTASEPEAPASAVSGDTRA
;
A
#
# COMPACT_ATOMS: atom_id res chain seq x y z
N PHE A 1 -13.32 3.78 11.66
CA PHE A 1 -12.23 4.16 10.74
C PHE A 1 -12.69 4.81 9.44
N GLY A 2 -13.98 4.83 9.06
CA GLY A 2 -14.41 5.56 7.85
C GLY A 2 -13.83 5.03 6.52
N LEU A 3 -13.30 3.80 6.49
CA LEU A 3 -12.67 3.24 5.28
C LEU A 3 -13.68 2.86 4.19
N GLY A 4 -14.93 2.51 4.55
CA GLY A 4 -15.95 2.08 3.58
C GLY A 4 -15.42 1.04 2.59
N ASP A 5 -15.61 1.30 1.30
CA ASP A 5 -15.18 0.46 0.18
C ASP A 5 -13.64 0.34 0.06
N LYS A 6 -12.88 1.19 0.77
CA LYS A 6 -11.41 1.20 0.76
C LYS A 6 -10.79 0.23 1.77
N ALA A 7 -11.61 -0.43 2.61
CA ALA A 7 -11.12 -1.37 3.61
C ALA A 7 -10.34 -2.56 3.00
N LEU A 8 -10.91 -3.15 1.95
CA LEU A 8 -10.29 -4.28 1.24
C LEU A 8 -8.98 -3.87 0.52
N PRO A 9 -8.94 -2.76 -0.22
CA PRO A 9 -7.68 -2.21 -0.74
C PRO A 9 -6.62 -1.93 0.32
N VAL A 10 -6.99 -1.34 1.47
CA VAL A 10 -6.03 -1.10 2.57
C VAL A 10 -5.45 -2.41 3.10
N LEU A 11 -6.30 -3.42 3.31
CA LEU A 11 -5.88 -4.74 3.74
C LEU A 11 -4.93 -5.38 2.72
N GLN A 12 -5.28 -5.33 1.43
CA GLN A 12 -4.48 -5.83 0.33
C GLN A 12 -3.10 -5.17 0.29
N MET A 13 -3.05 -3.84 0.35
CA MET A 13 -1.78 -3.09 0.34
C MET A 13 -0.92 -3.40 1.56
N LEU A 14 -1.51 -3.53 2.75
CA LEU A 14 -0.80 -3.93 3.96
C LEU A 14 -0.20 -5.32 3.82
N LEU A 15 -1.00 -6.28 3.33
CA LEU A 15 -0.56 -7.65 3.14
C LEU A 15 0.56 -7.72 2.10
N ALA A 16 0.38 -7.08 0.95
CA ALA A 16 1.37 -6.95 -0.11
C ALA A 16 2.71 -6.39 0.40
N TYR A 17 2.65 -5.32 1.21
CA TYR A 17 3.84 -4.70 1.78
C TYR A 17 4.56 -5.63 2.77
N MET A 18 3.80 -6.30 3.64
CA MET A 18 4.36 -7.21 4.63
C MET A 18 4.91 -8.50 4.01
N THR A 19 4.37 -8.96 2.88
CA THR A 19 4.82 -10.20 2.20
C THR A 19 5.74 -9.93 1.01
N ALA A 20 6.06 -8.67 0.73
CA ALA A 20 6.94 -8.27 -0.36
C ALA A 20 8.33 -8.91 -0.18
N LYS A 21 8.75 -9.72 -1.15
CA LYS A 21 10.05 -10.42 -1.11
C LYS A 21 11.20 -9.42 -1.07
N ASP A 22 11.08 -8.28 -1.76
CA ASP A 22 12.08 -7.22 -1.82
C ASP A 22 12.34 -6.55 -0.45
N SER A 23 11.34 -6.57 0.44
CA SER A 23 11.43 -6.03 1.80
C SER A 23 11.82 -7.08 2.84
N GLY A 24 12.19 -8.29 2.41
CA GLY A 24 12.50 -9.42 3.30
C GLY A 24 11.26 -10.19 3.78
N GLY A 25 10.10 -10.00 3.14
CA GLY A 25 8.84 -10.65 3.48
C GLY A 25 8.39 -10.37 4.92
N LEU A 26 7.60 -11.30 5.48
CA LEU A 26 7.03 -11.15 6.83
C LEU A 26 8.12 -10.96 7.88
N VAL A 27 9.24 -11.66 7.76
CA VAL A 27 10.37 -11.53 8.68
C VAL A 27 10.94 -10.11 8.64
N GLY A 28 11.28 -9.61 7.45
CA GLY A 28 11.83 -8.25 7.29
C GLY A 28 10.86 -7.16 7.77
N PHE A 29 9.57 -7.37 7.59
CA PHE A 29 8.54 -6.49 8.15
C PHE A 29 8.55 -6.50 9.68
N LEU A 30 8.57 -7.66 10.33
CA LEU A 30 8.62 -7.75 11.80
C LEU A 30 9.93 -7.18 12.36
N GLU A 31 11.05 -7.34 11.64
CA GLU A 31 12.33 -6.74 12.03
C GLU A 31 12.24 -5.21 12.12
N LYS A 32 11.40 -4.53 11.31
CA LYS A 32 11.19 -3.07 11.40
C LYS A 32 10.58 -2.67 12.75
N PHE A 33 9.61 -3.44 13.23
CA PHE A 33 9.00 -3.20 14.54
C PHE A 33 9.99 -3.52 15.67
N LYS A 34 10.78 -4.60 15.53
CA LYS A 34 11.84 -4.92 16.51
C LYS A 34 12.89 -3.82 16.58
N ALA A 35 13.31 -3.27 15.45
CA ALA A 35 14.27 -2.17 15.37
C ALA A 35 13.75 -0.89 16.05
N ALA A 36 12.43 -0.69 16.09
CA ALA A 36 11.80 0.40 16.83
C ALA A 36 11.54 0.10 18.31
N GLY A 37 12.05 -1.02 18.84
CA GLY A 37 11.85 -1.43 20.24
C GLY A 37 10.50 -2.06 20.54
N LEU A 38 9.69 -2.37 19.51
CA LEU A 38 8.34 -2.96 19.66
C LEU A 38 8.36 -4.51 19.63
N GLY A 39 9.52 -5.13 19.86
CA GLY A 39 9.67 -6.59 19.89
C GLY A 39 8.68 -7.32 20.83
N PRO A 40 8.48 -6.88 22.08
CA PRO A 40 7.50 -7.50 22.99
C PRO A 40 6.06 -7.44 22.46
N LEU A 41 5.73 -6.36 21.76
CA LEU A 41 4.40 -6.16 21.17
C LEU A 41 4.15 -7.16 20.04
N ILE A 42 5.15 -7.41 19.19
CA ILE A 42 5.08 -8.41 18.12
C ILE A 42 4.87 -9.81 18.69
N GLN A 43 5.59 -10.16 19.76
CA GLN A 43 5.47 -11.48 20.42
C GLN A 43 4.03 -11.76 20.87
N SER A 44 3.33 -10.71 21.30
CA SER A 44 1.92 -10.79 21.70
C SER A 44 0.96 -11.08 20.52
N TRP A 45 1.35 -10.74 19.29
CA TRP A 45 0.55 -11.01 18.08
C TRP A 45 0.75 -12.40 17.51
N LEU A 46 1.92 -12.99 17.75
CA LEU A 46 2.25 -14.32 17.23
C LEU A 46 1.25 -15.36 17.77
N GLY A 47 0.69 -16.17 16.88
CA GLY A 47 -0.32 -17.18 17.25
C GLY A 47 -1.76 -16.67 17.30
N GLY A 48 -1.99 -15.36 17.09
CA GLY A 48 -3.34 -14.79 16.92
C GLY A 48 -4.27 -14.97 18.12
N GLY A 49 -3.69 -15.10 19.32
CA GLY A 49 -4.43 -15.31 20.56
C GLY A 49 -5.10 -14.03 21.09
N PRO A 50 -5.98 -14.16 22.10
CA PRO A 50 -6.66 -13.04 22.76
C PRO A 50 -5.69 -12.06 23.44
N SER A 51 -4.42 -12.43 23.58
CA SER A 51 -3.34 -11.62 24.12
C SER A 51 -2.77 -10.59 23.14
N ALA A 52 -3.29 -10.50 21.90
CA ALA A 52 -2.82 -9.55 20.90
C ALA A 52 -3.03 -8.10 21.36
N GLN A 53 -1.94 -7.41 21.66
CA GLN A 53 -1.97 -6.04 22.16
C GLN A 53 -2.21 -5.05 21.01
N PRO A 54 -3.02 -3.99 21.23
CA PRO A 54 -3.16 -2.93 20.24
C PRO A 54 -1.86 -2.14 20.12
N ILE A 55 -1.62 -1.59 18.95
CA ILE A 55 -0.49 -0.71 18.66
C ILE A 55 -0.96 0.73 18.50
N ALA A 56 -0.22 1.67 19.08
CA ALA A 56 -0.57 3.09 18.99
C ALA A 56 -0.28 3.66 17.60
N ASN A 57 -1.07 4.65 17.18
CA ASN A 57 -0.87 5.33 15.89
C ASN A 57 0.55 5.92 15.77
N SER A 58 1.07 6.55 16.82
CA SER A 58 2.43 7.11 16.83
C SER A 58 3.53 6.06 16.65
N GLN A 59 3.34 4.86 17.19
CA GLN A 59 4.25 3.72 17.00
C GLN A 59 4.22 3.23 15.55
N LEU A 60 3.03 3.18 14.94
CA LEU A 60 2.89 2.89 13.50
C LEU A 60 3.60 3.92 12.64
N GLU A 61 3.44 5.21 12.95
CA GLU A 61 4.09 6.27 12.20
C GLU A 61 5.62 6.21 12.34
N THR A 62 6.11 5.83 13.51
CA THR A 62 7.55 5.65 13.73
C THR A 62 8.13 4.52 12.87
N VAL A 63 7.40 3.41 12.71
CA VAL A 63 7.90 2.23 11.98
C VAL A 63 7.63 2.28 10.49
N LEU A 64 6.41 2.66 10.10
CA LEU A 64 5.88 2.56 8.75
C LEU A 64 5.66 3.93 8.08
N GLY A 65 5.89 5.01 8.82
CA GLY A 65 5.59 6.36 8.39
C GLY A 65 6.71 7.08 7.65
N SER A 66 7.89 6.47 7.50
CA SER A 66 9.01 6.99 6.70
C SER A 66 8.56 7.44 5.31
N SER A 67 9.27 8.40 4.71
CA SER A 67 9.01 8.83 3.34
C SER A 67 9.07 7.63 2.39
N GLY A 68 7.99 7.38 1.66
CA GLY A 68 7.83 6.18 0.81
C GLY A 68 7.43 4.90 1.56
N GLY A 69 7.13 4.99 2.86
CA GLY A 69 6.60 3.90 3.67
C GLY A 69 5.11 3.63 3.41
N LEU A 70 4.61 2.54 3.99
CA LEU A 70 3.26 2.04 3.74
C LEU A 70 2.17 3.10 4.00
N LEU A 71 2.28 3.90 5.06
CA LEU A 71 1.27 4.93 5.36
C LEU A 71 1.20 6.00 4.27
N SER A 72 2.34 6.38 3.70
CA SER A 72 2.40 7.35 2.60
C SER A 72 1.81 6.76 1.31
N LEU A 73 2.07 5.48 1.07
CA LEU A 73 1.57 4.77 -0.12
C LEU A 73 0.04 4.64 -0.06
N ILE A 74 -0.51 4.22 1.07
CA ILE A 74 -1.96 4.06 1.24
C ILE A 74 -2.66 5.42 1.17
N SER A 75 -2.18 6.43 1.91
CA SER A 75 -2.79 7.77 1.89
C SER A 75 -2.76 8.40 0.49
N GLY A 76 -1.64 8.30 -0.22
CA GLY A 76 -1.53 8.84 -1.58
C GLY A 76 -2.34 8.09 -2.64
N LYS A 77 -2.50 6.76 -2.51
CA LYS A 77 -3.23 5.94 -3.49
C LYS A 77 -4.74 5.92 -3.26
N LEU A 78 -5.18 5.95 -1.99
CA LEU A 78 -6.59 5.81 -1.62
C LEU A 78 -7.20 7.16 -1.19
N GLU A 79 -6.42 8.24 -1.21
CA GLU A 79 -6.82 9.59 -0.79
C GLU A 79 -7.39 9.61 0.63
N LEU A 80 -6.82 8.77 1.50
CA LEU A 80 -7.22 8.65 2.91
C LEU A 80 -6.35 9.54 3.79
N GLY A 81 -6.99 10.19 4.77
CA GLY A 81 -6.29 10.92 5.83
C GLY A 81 -5.37 9.99 6.62
N ARG A 82 -4.20 10.51 7.01
CA ARG A 82 -3.15 9.80 7.75
C ARG A 82 -3.68 9.08 8.98
N ASP A 83 -4.51 9.77 9.78
CA ASP A 83 -5.11 9.24 11.01
C ASP A 83 -6.05 8.05 10.77
N ASN A 84 -6.78 8.05 9.65
CA ASN A 84 -7.67 6.93 9.30
C ASN A 84 -6.85 5.71 8.89
N VAL A 85 -5.75 5.92 8.15
CA VAL A 85 -4.84 4.85 7.74
C VAL A 85 -4.13 4.25 8.96
N THR A 86 -3.52 5.06 9.82
CA THR A 86 -2.85 4.58 11.04
C THR A 86 -3.83 3.83 11.93
N SER A 87 -5.03 4.38 12.14
CA SER A 87 -6.05 3.72 12.94
C SER A 87 -6.49 2.39 12.33
N ALA A 88 -6.72 2.32 11.00
CA ALA A 88 -7.07 1.06 10.37
C ALA A 88 -5.96 0.02 10.47
N LEU A 89 -4.72 0.40 10.18
CA LEU A 89 -3.56 -0.49 10.28
C LEU A 89 -3.34 -0.97 11.72
N GLY A 90 -3.54 -0.10 12.72
CA GLY A 90 -3.36 -0.47 14.12
C GLY A 90 -4.30 -1.59 14.58
N TYR A 91 -5.47 -1.71 13.97
CA TYR A 91 -6.41 -2.81 14.23
C TYR A 91 -6.16 -4.04 13.36
N LEU A 92 -5.80 -3.84 12.08
CA LEU A 92 -5.58 -4.94 11.14
C LEU A 92 -4.29 -5.70 11.42
N LEU A 93 -3.22 -4.98 11.78
CA LEU A 93 -1.86 -5.50 11.79
C LEU A 93 -1.64 -6.61 12.84
N PRO A 94 -2.09 -6.48 14.11
CA PRO A 94 -2.06 -7.59 15.07
C PRO A 94 -2.82 -8.83 14.59
N ALA A 95 -4.02 -8.63 14.03
CA ALA A 95 -4.86 -9.72 13.55
C ALA A 95 -4.24 -10.44 12.35
N LEU A 96 -3.62 -9.70 11.43
CA LEU A 96 -2.95 -10.26 10.26
C LEU A 96 -1.71 -11.06 10.66
N VAL A 97 -0.84 -10.49 11.48
CA VAL A 97 0.37 -11.18 11.95
C VAL A 97 -0.03 -12.49 12.64
N GLY A 98 -1.05 -12.46 13.49
CA GLY A 98 -1.56 -13.67 14.14
C GLY A 98 -2.10 -14.72 13.16
N LYS A 99 -2.85 -14.30 12.13
CA LYS A 99 -3.38 -15.21 11.09
C LYS A 99 -2.29 -15.79 10.20
N LEU A 100 -1.24 -15.03 9.95
CA LEU A 100 -0.08 -15.50 9.19
C LEU A 100 0.88 -16.35 10.03
N THR A 101 0.75 -16.38 11.36
CA THR A 101 1.64 -17.14 12.26
C THR A 101 0.88 -18.15 13.13
N PRO A 102 0.19 -19.14 12.51
CA PRO A 102 -0.56 -20.13 13.27
C PRO A 102 0.37 -20.90 14.23
N GLY A 103 -0.03 -21.00 15.50
CA GLY A 103 0.78 -21.66 16.53
C GLY A 103 1.99 -20.84 17.02
N GLY A 104 2.07 -19.55 16.69
CA GLY A 104 3.15 -18.66 17.16
C GLY A 104 4.45 -18.78 16.36
N SER A 105 4.44 -19.54 15.26
CA SER A 105 5.60 -19.77 14.40
C SER A 105 5.36 -19.19 13.01
N MET A 106 6.43 -18.77 12.33
CA MET A 106 6.34 -18.26 10.96
C MET A 106 6.26 -19.43 9.97
N PRO A 107 5.26 -19.46 9.08
CA PRO A 107 5.13 -20.52 8.11
C PRO A 107 6.20 -20.40 7.02
N ALA A 108 6.69 -21.53 6.53
CA ALA A 108 7.67 -21.57 5.44
C ALA A 108 7.06 -21.10 4.10
N SER A 109 5.74 -21.21 3.94
CA SER A 109 5.00 -20.76 2.76
C SER A 109 3.65 -20.19 3.16
N LEU A 110 3.22 -19.13 2.48
CA LEU A 110 1.90 -18.54 2.68
C LEU A 110 0.84 -19.36 1.91
N PRO A 111 -0.39 -19.48 2.42
CA PRO A 111 -1.50 -20.08 1.65
C PRO A 111 -1.73 -19.34 0.32
N ALA A 112 -2.21 -20.05 -0.71
CA ALA A 112 -2.46 -19.48 -2.03
C ALA A 112 -3.43 -18.28 -2.00
N GLU A 113 -4.49 -18.33 -1.18
CA GLU A 113 -5.37 -17.17 -0.94
C GLU A 113 -4.60 -15.92 -0.50
N VAL A 114 -3.69 -16.06 0.47
CA VAL A 114 -2.92 -14.94 1.01
C VAL A 114 -1.97 -14.38 -0.04
N GLN A 115 -1.39 -15.26 -0.88
CA GLN A 115 -0.55 -14.85 -2.00
C GLN A 115 -1.35 -14.05 -3.03
N SER A 116 -2.51 -14.57 -3.46
CA SER A 116 -3.37 -13.89 -4.44
C SER A 116 -3.83 -12.51 -3.96
N LEU A 117 -4.13 -12.39 -2.66
CA LEU A 117 -4.53 -11.12 -2.06
C LEU A 117 -3.35 -10.14 -1.94
N ALA A 118 -2.16 -10.65 -1.64
CA ALA A 118 -0.93 -9.86 -1.64
C ALA A 118 -0.59 -9.37 -3.05
N GLU A 119 -0.73 -10.21 -4.08
CA GLU A 119 -0.50 -9.83 -5.48
C GLU A 119 -1.49 -8.76 -5.94
N ALA A 120 -2.77 -8.86 -5.56
CA ALA A 120 -3.75 -7.81 -5.79
C ALA A 120 -3.34 -6.49 -5.13
N GLY A 121 -2.83 -6.55 -3.90
CA GLY A 121 -2.25 -5.38 -3.24
C GLY A 121 -1.03 -4.83 -3.96
N GLN A 122 -0.13 -5.69 -4.45
CA GLN A 122 1.03 -5.26 -5.22
C GLN A 122 0.62 -4.53 -6.51
N GLN A 123 -0.44 -4.96 -7.21
CA GLN A 123 -0.96 -4.22 -8.35
C GLN A 123 -1.48 -2.82 -7.96
N LEU A 124 -2.12 -2.67 -6.80
CA LEU A 124 -2.55 -1.37 -6.29
C LEU A 124 -1.36 -0.46 -5.93
N LEU A 125 -0.30 -1.02 -5.35
CA LEU A 125 0.93 -0.28 -5.05
C LEU A 125 1.70 0.10 -6.33
N ALA A 126 1.78 -0.83 -7.29
CA ALA A 126 2.55 -0.69 -8.53
C ALA A 126 1.81 0.10 -9.61
N ALA A 127 0.52 0.39 -9.43
CA ALA A 127 -0.27 1.13 -10.41
C ALA A 127 0.44 2.44 -10.79
N PRO A 128 0.91 2.59 -12.05
CA PRO A 128 1.54 3.82 -12.50
C PRO A 128 0.52 4.94 -12.44
N ALA A 129 0.93 6.12 -11.99
CA ALA A 129 0.11 7.32 -12.22
C ALA A 129 -0.15 7.41 -13.74
N PRO A 130 -1.36 7.82 -14.18
CA PRO A 130 -1.79 7.75 -15.59
C PRO A 130 -1.00 8.62 -16.59
N SER A 131 0.20 9.10 -16.23
CA SER A 131 1.10 9.85 -17.12
C SER A 131 2.17 8.97 -17.79
N GLU A 132 2.26 7.68 -17.47
CA GLU A 132 3.32 6.78 -17.95
C GLU A 132 2.76 5.66 -18.86
N LEU A 133 1.76 5.96 -19.70
CA LEU A 133 1.30 5.02 -20.75
C LEU A 133 2.16 5.10 -22.03
N THR A 134 3.49 5.22 -21.86
CA THR A 134 4.41 4.72 -22.86
C THR A 134 5.49 3.93 -22.15
N SER A 135 5.80 2.76 -22.70
CA SER A 135 6.75 1.78 -22.17
C SER A 135 6.17 0.82 -21.14
N GLY A 136 5.33 -0.09 -21.62
CA GLY A 136 5.28 -1.44 -21.05
C GLY A 136 6.70 -1.99 -21.00
N GLY A 137 7.13 -2.34 -19.78
CA GLY A 137 8.42 -2.94 -19.50
C GLY A 137 8.61 -4.25 -20.27
N ILE A 138 9.29 -4.14 -21.39
CA ILE A 138 10.26 -5.14 -21.81
C ILE A 138 11.46 -5.01 -20.88
N GLY A 139 11.65 -5.98 -19.99
CA GLY A 139 12.83 -6.03 -19.13
C GLY A 139 14.12 -5.96 -19.95
N GLY A 140 14.87 -4.86 -19.81
CA GLY A 140 16.33 -4.78 -19.84
C GLY A 140 17.14 -5.50 -20.92
N SER A 141 16.61 -5.81 -22.11
CA SER A 141 17.37 -6.53 -23.15
C SER A 141 16.74 -6.44 -24.55
N LEU A 142 16.49 -5.24 -25.09
CA LEU A 142 15.81 -5.10 -26.39
C LEU A 142 16.35 -3.99 -27.31
N LEU A 143 17.47 -3.34 -26.97
CA LEU A 143 18.16 -2.39 -27.88
C LEU A 143 19.47 -2.94 -28.47
N SER A 144 20.06 -4.01 -27.92
CA SER A 144 21.33 -4.57 -28.45
C SER A 144 21.16 -5.53 -29.63
N TRP A 145 19.96 -6.07 -29.88
CA TRP A 145 19.66 -6.91 -31.04
C TRP A 145 19.03 -6.11 -32.21
N LEU A 146 18.80 -4.80 -32.06
CA LEU A 146 18.22 -4.01 -33.16
C LEU A 146 18.95 -4.12 -34.53
N PRO A 147 20.30 -4.27 -34.65
CA PRO A 147 20.90 -4.33 -35.98
C PRO A 147 20.60 -5.64 -36.74
N TRP A 148 20.44 -6.78 -36.08
CA TRP A 148 20.22 -8.05 -36.79
C TRP A 148 18.73 -8.29 -37.10
N VAL A 149 17.80 -7.78 -36.29
CA VAL A 149 16.36 -7.82 -36.62
C VAL A 149 16.07 -6.99 -37.87
N VAL A 150 16.68 -5.81 -38.01
CA VAL A 150 16.53 -4.96 -39.20
C VAL A 150 17.06 -5.65 -40.45
N VAL A 151 18.16 -6.41 -40.35
CA VAL A 151 18.70 -7.20 -41.48
C VAL A 151 17.77 -8.34 -41.87
N VAL A 152 17.18 -9.05 -40.91
CA VAL A 152 16.22 -10.14 -41.20
C VAL A 152 14.92 -9.58 -41.78
N LEU A 153 14.41 -8.46 -41.25
CA LEU A 153 13.23 -7.78 -41.80
C LEU A 153 13.48 -7.24 -43.21
N ALA A 154 14.65 -6.65 -43.48
CA ALA A 154 15.01 -6.19 -44.82
C ALA A 154 15.15 -7.34 -45.82
N ALA A 155 15.69 -8.49 -45.39
CA ALA A 155 15.76 -9.69 -46.24
C ALA A 155 14.36 -10.24 -46.56
N LEU A 156 13.45 -10.28 -45.58
CA LEU A 156 12.07 -10.72 -45.78
C LEU A 156 11.26 -9.73 -46.63
N PHE A 157 11.46 -8.43 -46.46
CA PHE A 157 10.80 -7.39 -47.25
C PHE A 157 11.34 -7.31 -48.67
N GLY A 158 12.66 -7.48 -48.86
CA GLY A 158 13.30 -7.57 -50.17
C GLY A 158 12.88 -8.82 -50.96
N LEU A 159 12.66 -9.94 -50.28
CA LEU A 159 12.14 -11.16 -50.93
C LEU A 159 10.66 -11.02 -51.32
N SER A 160 9.88 -10.23 -50.58
CA SER A 160 8.48 -9.94 -50.90
C SER A 160 8.30 -8.93 -52.04
N TYR A 161 9.31 -8.13 -52.38
CA TYR A 161 9.19 -7.03 -53.35
C TYR A 161 9.68 -7.38 -54.78
N CYS A 162 10.25 -8.56 -55.01
CA CYS A 162 10.65 -8.99 -56.37
C CYS A 162 9.54 -9.74 -57.13
N GLY A 163 8.29 -9.52 -56.76
CA GLY A 163 7.15 -10.14 -57.42
C GLY A 163 5.93 -9.24 -57.42
N LYS A 164 5.93 -8.17 -58.25
CA LYS A 164 4.82 -7.77 -59.14
C LYS A 164 4.65 -6.25 -59.28
N ASP A 165 5.49 -5.63 -60.12
CA ASP A 165 5.07 -4.47 -60.91
C ASP A 165 4.20 -4.94 -62.08
N LYS A 166 3.03 -4.31 -62.29
CA LYS A 166 2.54 -3.87 -63.62
C LYS A 166 1.34 -2.90 -63.47
N GLY A 167 1.60 -1.63 -63.82
CA GLY A 167 0.69 -0.69 -64.51
C GLY A 167 -0.41 -0.03 -63.68
N SER A 168 -0.73 1.26 -63.80
CA SER A 168 -0.28 2.30 -64.74
C SER A 168 -0.60 3.69 -64.16
N ALA A 169 0.15 4.68 -64.65
CA ALA A 169 0.09 6.10 -64.36
C ALA A 169 -1.22 6.80 -64.77
N THR A 170 -1.54 7.94 -64.13
CA THR A 170 -1.52 9.31 -64.71
C THR A 170 -2.13 10.36 -63.73
N PRO A 171 -1.41 11.46 -63.40
CA PRO A 171 -1.92 12.67 -62.70
C PRO A 171 -2.12 13.83 -63.73
N PRO A 172 -2.32 15.14 -63.41
CA PRO A 172 -2.53 15.86 -62.14
C PRO A 172 -3.64 16.97 -62.16
N ALA A 173 -3.77 17.70 -61.03
CA ALA A 173 -4.23 19.10 -60.87
C ALA A 173 -5.76 19.30 -60.74
N VAL A 174 -6.31 20.09 -59.79
CA VAL A 174 -6.03 21.49 -59.41
C VAL A 174 -6.74 21.84 -58.07
N GLU A 175 -6.19 22.83 -57.35
CA GLU A 175 -6.81 23.72 -56.32
C GLU A 175 -7.05 23.25 -54.88
N ALA A 176 -6.17 23.70 -53.98
CA ALA A 176 -6.57 24.46 -52.79
C ALA A 176 -7.07 25.87 -53.24
N PRO A 177 -7.89 26.66 -52.50
CA PRO A 177 -7.90 26.76 -51.03
C PRO A 177 -9.26 27.10 -50.36
N ALA A 178 -9.23 27.14 -49.02
CA ALA A 178 -9.98 28.01 -48.11
C ALA A 178 -11.52 28.06 -48.15
N SER A 179 -12.16 27.69 -47.02
CA SER A 179 -13.18 28.52 -46.36
C SER A 179 -13.64 27.86 -45.04
N ALA A 180 -13.10 28.34 -43.92
CA ALA A 180 -13.93 28.53 -42.72
C ALA A 180 -14.72 29.85 -42.94
N PRO A 181 -15.92 30.03 -42.38
CA PRO A 181 -16.04 30.30 -40.95
C PRO A 181 -17.28 29.69 -40.27
N ALA A 182 -17.26 29.84 -38.96
CA ALA A 182 -18.24 29.44 -37.96
C ALA A 182 -19.71 29.78 -38.26
N THR A 183 -20.62 28.98 -37.69
CA THR A 183 -21.87 29.52 -37.14
C THR A 183 -22.34 28.69 -35.95
N ALA A 184 -22.52 29.38 -34.84
CA ALA A 184 -23.11 28.89 -33.60
C ALA A 184 -24.56 28.44 -33.81
N SER A 185 -25.00 27.48 -33.00
CA SER A 185 -26.43 27.18 -32.79
C SER A 185 -26.63 26.72 -31.34
N GLU A 186 -26.73 27.72 -30.47
CA GLU A 186 -27.56 27.72 -29.26
C GLU A 186 -28.96 28.24 -29.73
N PRO A 187 -30.12 27.76 -29.25
CA PRO A 187 -30.57 28.08 -27.89
C PRO A 187 -31.56 27.14 -27.17
N ALA A 188 -31.65 27.44 -25.86
CA ALA A 188 -32.84 27.45 -24.99
C ALA A 188 -33.26 26.16 -24.26
N ALA A 189 -33.05 26.23 -22.94
CA ALA A 189 -33.75 25.50 -21.88
C ALA A 189 -35.28 25.77 -21.88
N PRO A 190 -36.06 25.05 -21.06
CA PRO A 190 -36.37 25.61 -19.74
C PRO A 190 -36.47 24.61 -18.58
N ALA A 191 -36.58 25.20 -17.39
CA ALA A 191 -36.53 24.66 -16.04
C ALA A 191 -37.67 23.71 -15.59
N SER A 192 -37.41 23.00 -14.49
CA SER A 192 -38.34 22.58 -13.43
C SER A 192 -37.44 22.23 -12.22
N ASP A 193 -37.30 23.06 -11.20
CA ASP A 193 -38.23 23.45 -10.12
C ASP A 193 -38.66 22.31 -9.18
N ALA A 194 -38.75 22.69 -7.89
CA ALA A 194 -39.37 22.02 -6.75
C ALA A 194 -38.53 21.05 -5.90
N ALA A 195 -37.88 21.64 -4.90
CA ALA A 195 -37.91 21.12 -3.53
C ALA A 195 -39.37 21.12 -3.00
N PRO A 196 -39.72 20.37 -1.94
CA PRO A 196 -39.63 21.01 -0.62
C PRO A 196 -39.38 20.08 0.59
N ALA A 197 -38.70 20.68 1.57
CA ALA A 197 -39.05 20.79 3.00
C ALA A 197 -39.25 19.58 3.94
N ALA A 198 -38.86 19.89 5.19
CA ALA A 198 -39.28 19.35 6.49
C ALA A 198 -38.50 18.11 6.97
N ALA A 199 -38.00 18.03 8.21
CA ALA A 199 -38.24 18.82 9.42
C ALA A 199 -37.04 18.70 10.38
N PRO A 200 -36.91 19.64 11.34
CA PRO A 200 -35.93 19.62 12.42
C PRO A 200 -36.47 18.89 13.66
N GLU A 201 -35.58 18.41 14.53
CA GLU A 201 -35.75 18.07 15.96
C GLU A 201 -34.54 17.17 16.34
N SER A 202 -33.95 17.12 17.52
CA SER A 202 -33.97 17.85 18.78
C SER A 202 -32.92 17.13 19.66
N SER A 203 -32.42 17.81 20.69
CA SER A 203 -31.83 17.20 21.91
C SER A 203 -30.35 16.80 21.92
N ALA A 204 -29.52 17.70 22.46
CA ALA A 204 -28.57 17.36 23.53
C ALA A 204 -29.36 17.32 24.88
N PRO A 205 -28.94 16.65 25.98
CA PRO A 205 -27.68 16.96 26.67
C PRO A 205 -26.95 15.79 27.40
N ALA A 206 -25.73 16.11 27.83
CA ALA A 206 -24.95 15.66 28.99
C ALA A 206 -25.32 14.38 29.80
N SER A 207 -24.28 13.57 30.07
CA SER A 207 -24.00 12.92 31.37
C SER A 207 -22.56 12.40 31.29
N GLU A 208 -21.53 13.06 31.82
CA GLU A 208 -21.13 13.20 33.22
C GLU A 208 -21.30 11.94 34.10
N ALA A 209 -20.20 11.61 34.77
CA ALA A 209 -20.02 10.80 35.98
C ALA A 209 -19.37 9.41 35.82
N ALA A 210 -18.06 9.37 36.13
CA ALA A 210 -17.42 8.27 36.85
C ALA A 210 -18.09 8.06 38.23
N PRO A 211 -17.88 6.93 38.95
CA PRO A 211 -16.66 6.87 39.78
C PRO A 211 -16.08 5.46 40.05
N ALA A 212 -14.80 5.49 40.46
CA ALA A 212 -14.15 4.72 41.53
C ALA A 212 -14.32 3.19 41.63
N ALA A 213 -13.19 2.49 41.49
CA ALA A 213 -12.69 1.55 42.52
C ALA A 213 -11.26 1.08 42.18
N ALA A 214 -10.25 1.69 42.81
CA ALA A 214 -9.07 0.97 43.31
C ALA A 214 -9.43 0.40 44.71
N PRO A 215 -8.58 -0.36 45.45
CA PRO A 215 -7.20 -0.77 45.19
C PRO A 215 -6.87 -2.24 45.57
N ALA A 216 -5.73 -2.78 45.13
CA ALA A 216 -4.99 -3.79 45.91
C ALA A 216 -3.53 -3.94 45.45
N ALA A 217 -2.63 -3.64 46.40
CA ALA A 217 -1.23 -4.05 46.54
C ALA A 217 -0.19 -3.57 45.50
N PRO A 218 0.88 -2.93 45.99
CA PRO A 218 2.18 -3.57 45.84
C PRO A 218 2.73 -4.06 47.18
N THR A 219 3.33 -5.24 47.08
CA THR A 219 4.05 -6.02 48.09
C THR A 219 5.07 -5.19 48.87
N ALA A 220 5.03 -5.39 50.18
CA ALA A 220 6.11 -5.05 51.11
C ALA A 220 7.34 -5.95 50.89
N SER A 221 8.42 -5.51 51.53
CA SER A 221 9.65 -6.22 51.89
C SER A 221 10.75 -6.27 50.81
N GLU A 222 12.04 -6.13 51.09
CA GLU A 222 12.86 -5.52 52.15
C GLU A 222 14.33 -5.61 51.62
N PRO A 223 15.42 -5.42 52.38
CA PRO A 223 16.45 -4.45 52.00
C PRO A 223 17.83 -5.08 51.72
N GLU A 224 18.80 -4.18 51.59
CA GLU A 224 20.17 -4.33 52.07
C GLU A 224 21.20 -5.00 51.14
N ALA A 225 22.20 -4.17 50.83
CA ALA A 225 23.55 -4.59 50.49
C ALA A 225 24.11 -5.54 51.56
N PRO A 226 25.17 -6.28 51.23
CA PRO A 226 26.39 -5.89 51.91
C PRO A 226 27.63 -5.85 51.02
N ALA A 227 28.53 -4.98 51.46
CA ALA A 227 29.93 -4.94 51.11
C ALA A 227 30.59 -6.33 51.17
N SER A 228 31.52 -6.59 50.25
CA SER A 228 32.64 -7.50 50.48
C SER A 228 33.83 -7.01 49.68
N ALA A 229 34.71 -6.32 50.39
CA ALA A 229 36.12 -6.17 50.05
C ALA A 229 36.86 -7.37 50.62
N VAL A 230 37.51 -8.18 49.77
CA VAL A 230 38.57 -9.16 50.11
C VAL A 230 39.38 -9.35 48.80
N SER A 231 40.54 -8.72 48.64
CA SER A 231 41.89 -9.18 49.01
C SER A 231 42.40 -10.42 48.24
N GLY A 232 43.55 -10.23 47.60
CA GLY A 232 44.38 -11.22 46.90
C GLY A 232 45.18 -10.47 45.83
N ASP A 233 46.26 -9.75 46.11
CA ASP A 233 47.54 -10.12 46.74
C ASP A 233 48.36 -11.17 45.94
N THR A 234 49.49 -10.69 45.41
CA THR A 234 50.79 -11.37 45.23
C THR A 234 51.01 -12.36 44.07
N ARG A 235 51.70 -11.83 43.04
CA ARG A 235 53.01 -12.23 42.47
C ARG A 235 53.33 -13.72 42.23
N ALA A 236 53.67 -14.02 40.98
CA ALA A 236 54.91 -14.71 40.58
C ALA A 236 55.30 -14.28 39.16
#